data_AF-A0A964BUI3-F1
#
_entry.id   AF-A0A964BUI3-F1
#
_cell.length_a   1.000
_cell.length_b   1.000
_cell.length_c   1.000
_cell.angle_alpha   90.00
_cell.angle_beta   90.00
_cell.angle_gamma   90.00
#
_symmetry.space_group_name_H-M   'P 1'
#
loop_
_entity.id
_entity.type
_entity.pdbx_description
1 polymer ?
#
loop_
_entity_poly.entity_id
_entity_poly.type
_entity_poly.pdbx_seq_one_letter_code
_entity_poly.pdbx_strand_id
1 'polypeptide(L)'
;MSIPPEIQSIIDRLNLELEEIEREATEGLNLIRPILSSFPDNVILIQLFASLSNFLLFVEISERRIEITINRISSDDVANSIISEVGEDLGTELGRALEAKISVRRIISRLQELQ
;
A
#
# COMPACT_ATOMS: atom_id res chain seq x y z
N MET A 1 -20.08 -17.24 9.81
CA MET A 1 -18.92 -18.17 9.98
C MET A 1 -17.62 -17.37 10.06
N SER A 2 -16.52 -17.95 10.56
CA SER A 2 -15.20 -17.29 10.60
C SER A 2 -14.57 -17.26 9.21
N ILE A 3 -13.87 -16.17 8.87
CA ILE A 3 -12.97 -16.11 7.71
C ILE A 3 -11.99 -17.28 7.80
N PRO A 4 -11.70 -18.00 6.68
CA PRO A 4 -10.69 -19.05 6.66
C PRO A 4 -9.34 -18.53 7.17
N PRO A 5 -8.63 -19.25 8.06
CA PRO A 5 -7.38 -18.79 8.65
C PRO A 5 -6.31 -18.37 7.64
N GLU A 6 -6.28 -19.02 6.48
CA GLU A 6 -5.34 -18.72 5.39
C GLU A 6 -5.62 -17.34 4.78
N ILE A 7 -6.89 -17.01 4.55
CA ILE A 7 -7.30 -15.69 4.05
C ILE A 7 -7.03 -14.63 5.10
N GLN A 8 -7.36 -14.91 6.37
CA GLN A 8 -7.08 -13.99 7.47
C GLN A 8 -5.58 -13.65 7.54
N SER A 9 -4.71 -14.65 7.41
CA SER A 9 -3.27 -14.43 7.42
C SER A 9 -2.77 -13.53 6.27
N ILE A 10 -3.36 -13.65 5.08
CA ILE A 10 -3.04 -12.77 3.94
C ILE A 10 -3.51 -11.34 4.22
N ILE A 11 -4.73 -11.17 4.75
CA ILE A 11 -5.30 -9.87 5.11
C ILE A 11 -4.43 -9.19 6.17
N ASP A 12 -4.10 -9.89 7.26
CA ASP A 12 -3.29 -9.35 8.35
C ASP A 12 -1.92 -8.88 7.83
N ARG A 13 -1.30 -9.68 6.96
CA ARG A 13 -0.04 -9.31 6.34
C ARG A 13 -0.21 -8.11 5.42
N LEU A 14 -1.25 -8.07 4.59
CA LEU A 14 -1.51 -6.96 3.69
C LEU A 14 -1.69 -5.65 4.46
N ASN A 15 -2.49 -5.65 5.52
CA ASN A 15 -2.68 -4.49 6.39
C ASN A 15 -1.34 -3.98 6.96
N LEU A 16 -0.50 -4.88 7.48
CA LEU A 16 0.83 -4.52 7.99
C LEU A 16 1.70 -3.86 6.90
N GLU A 17 1.72 -4.44 5.70
CA GLU A 17 2.51 -3.88 4.59
C GLU A 17 1.97 -2.50 4.16
N LEU A 18 0.65 -2.30 4.15
CA LEU A 18 0.02 -1.02 3.82
C LEU A 18 0.31 0.06 4.87
N GLU A 19 0.22 -0.27 6.17
CA GLU A 19 0.60 0.63 7.26
C GLU A 19 2.07 1.07 7.16
N GLU A 20 2.97 0.14 6.81
CA GLU A 20 4.37 0.48 6.60
C GLU A 20 4.57 1.42 5.39
N ILE A 21 3.87 1.17 4.29
CA ILE A 21 3.91 2.03 3.10
C ILE A 21 3.39 3.43 3.42
N GLU A 22 2.28 3.54 4.14
CA GLU A 22 1.70 4.82 4.51
C GLU A 22 2.67 5.65 5.37
N ARG A 23 3.23 5.01 6.40
CA ARG A 23 4.19 5.64 7.31
C ARG A 23 5.43 6.12 6.54
N GLU A 24 6.02 5.24 5.74
CA GLU A 24 7.23 5.55 4.98
C GLU A 24 6.97 6.62 3.90
N ALA A 25 5.86 6.53 3.15
CA ALA A 25 5.50 7.53 2.15
C ALA A 25 5.27 8.91 2.79
N THR A 26 4.64 8.95 3.97
CA THR A 26 4.47 10.18 4.76
C THR A 26 5.80 10.76 5.22
N GLU A 27 6.73 9.92 5.68
CA GLU A 27 8.10 10.34 5.99
C GLU A 27 8.79 10.94 4.75
N GLY A 28 8.72 10.26 3.60
CA GLY A 28 9.26 10.73 2.34
C GLY A 28 8.70 12.10 1.93
N LEU A 29 7.39 12.32 2.11
CA LEU A 29 6.77 13.63 1.84
C LEU A 29 7.31 14.73 2.76
N ASN A 30 7.52 14.41 4.04
CA ASN A 30 8.10 15.36 4.99
C ASN A 30 9.57 15.68 4.65
N LEU A 31 10.34 14.71 4.14
CA LEU A 31 11.71 14.91 3.67
C LEU A 31 11.77 15.77 2.40
N ILE A 32 10.87 15.55 1.44
CA ILE A 32 10.94 16.23 0.14
C ILE A 32 10.36 17.65 0.14
N ARG A 33 9.38 17.96 0.99
CA ARG A 33 8.77 19.29 1.11
C ARG A 33 9.77 20.45 1.27
N PRO A 34 10.75 20.41 2.20
CA PRO A 34 11.72 21.50 2.34
C PRO A 34 12.66 21.62 1.13
N ILE A 35 13.05 20.50 0.52
CA ILE A 35 13.92 20.48 -0.66
C ILE A 35 13.18 21.09 -1.87
N LEU A 36 11.92 20.67 -2.09
CA LEU A 36 11.09 21.19 -3.17
C LEU A 36 10.79 22.68 -2.98
N SER A 37 10.62 23.15 -1.74
CA SER A 37 10.44 24.58 -1.46
C SER A 37 11.67 25.42 -1.85
N SER A 38 12.86 24.82 -1.81
CA SER A 38 14.12 25.45 -2.23
C SER A 38 14.35 25.36 -3.74
N PHE A 39 13.77 24.36 -4.41
CA PHE A 39 13.89 24.09 -5.84
C PHE A 39 12.52 23.79 -6.49
N PRO A 40 11.62 24.79 -6.55
CA PRO A 40 10.21 24.57 -6.91
C PRO A 40 10.01 24.06 -8.34
N ASP A 41 10.89 24.41 -9.27
CA ASP A 41 10.81 24.01 -10.68
C ASP A 41 11.56 22.70 -10.99
N ASN A 42 12.09 22.02 -9.98
CA ASN A 42 12.81 20.77 -10.17
C ASN A 42 11.82 19.64 -10.48
N VAL A 43 11.75 19.27 -11.76
CA VAL A 43 10.85 18.22 -12.28
C VAL A 43 11.03 16.89 -11.54
N ILE A 44 12.25 16.53 -11.17
CA ILE A 44 12.53 15.27 -10.47
C ILE A 44 11.90 15.30 -9.06
N LEU A 45 12.07 16.39 -8.32
CA LEU A 45 11.47 16.53 -6.98
C LEU A 45 9.94 16.55 -7.04
N ILE A 46 9.36 17.22 -8.04
CA ILE A 46 7.90 17.22 -8.26
C ILE A 46 7.41 15.79 -8.53
N GLN A 47 8.11 15.04 -9.40
CA GLN A 47 7.75 13.65 -9.72
C GLN A 47 7.85 12.73 -8.50
N LEU A 48 8.90 12.88 -7.67
CA LEU A 48 9.05 12.10 -6.45
C LEU A 48 7.96 12.43 -5.43
N PHE A 49 7.60 13.71 -5.26
CA PHE A 49 6.50 14.13 -4.39
C PHE A 49 5.16 13.54 -4.86
N ALA A 50 4.87 13.61 -6.16
CA ALA A 50 3.67 13.03 -6.75
C ALA A 50 3.64 11.51 -6.60
N SER A 51 4.79 10.84 -6.75
CA SER A 51 4.91 9.38 -6.57
C SER A 51 4.58 8.96 -5.13
N LEU A 52 5.15 9.65 -4.14
CA LEU A 52 4.85 9.41 -2.71
C LEU A 52 3.37 9.64 -2.39
N SER A 53 2.77 10.68 -2.96
CA SER A 53 1.34 10.96 -2.81
C SER A 53 0.47 9.86 -3.44
N ASN A 54 0.88 9.33 -4.60
CA ASN A 54 0.18 8.21 -5.23
C ASN A 54 0.29 6.92 -4.43
N PHE A 55 1.39 6.69 -3.69
CA PHE A 55 1.49 5.55 -2.79
C PHE A 55 0.52 5.65 -1.61
N LEU A 56 0.29 6.86 -1.07
CA LEU A 56 -0.77 7.06 -0.06
C LEU A 56 -2.17 6.77 -0.62
N LEU A 57 -2.46 7.27 -1.83
CA LEU A 57 -3.73 6.94 -2.49
C LEU A 57 -3.89 5.43 -2.74
N PHE A 58 -2.79 4.75 -3.11
CA PHE A 58 -2.78 3.30 -3.26
C PHE A 58 -3.14 2.58 -1.95
N VAL A 59 -2.63 3.06 -0.80
CA VAL A 59 -2.98 2.51 0.52
C VAL A 59 -4.49 2.64 0.76
N GLU A 60 -5.05 3.84 0.64
CA GLU A 60 -6.48 4.08 0.86
C GLU A 60 -7.38 3.20 -0.03
N ILE A 61 -7.00 3.05 -1.30
CA ILE A 61 -7.73 2.18 -2.24
C ILE A 61 -7.63 0.71 -1.82
N SER A 62 -6.46 0.28 -1.35
CA SER A 62 -6.21 -1.11 -0.98
C SER A 62 -6.93 -1.49 0.30
N GLU A 63 -6.93 -0.62 1.32
CA GLU A 63 -7.69 -0.81 2.57
C GLU A 63 -9.18 -0.97 2.26
N ARG A 64 -9.73 -0.08 1.43
CA ARG A 64 -11.14 -0.17 1.03
C ARG A 64 -11.46 -1.46 0.27
N ARG A 65 -10.53 -1.96 -0.56
CA ARG A 65 -10.68 -3.26 -1.23
C ARG A 65 -10.70 -4.40 -0.23
N ILE A 66 -9.83 -4.38 0.77
CA ILE A 66 -9.80 -5.39 1.85
C ILE A 66 -11.13 -5.42 2.58
N GLU A 67 -11.69 -4.27 2.97
CA GLU A 67 -13.00 -4.18 3.62
C GLU A 67 -14.13 -4.78 2.76
N ILE A 68 -14.16 -4.44 1.47
CA ILE A 68 -15.14 -5.00 0.52
C ILE A 68 -14.98 -6.52 0.44
N THR A 69 -13.75 -7.01 0.36
CA THR A 69 -13.43 -8.44 0.30
C THR A 69 -13.87 -9.17 1.56
N ILE A 70 -13.59 -8.63 2.74
CA ILE A 70 -14.06 -9.16 4.03
C ILE A 70 -15.59 -9.25 4.03
N ASN A 71 -16.28 -8.19 3.61
CA ASN A 71 -17.74 -8.18 3.54
C ASN A 71 -18.31 -9.24 2.57
N ARG A 72 -17.62 -9.50 1.43
CA ARG A 72 -18.02 -10.55 0.46
C ARG A 72 -17.95 -11.95 1.07
N ILE A 73 -16.94 -12.23 1.90
CA ILE A 73 -16.71 -13.57 2.48
C ILE A 73 -17.31 -13.77 3.87
N SER A 74 -17.91 -12.73 4.46
CA SER A 74 -18.52 -12.82 5.80
C SER A 74 -19.95 -13.38 5.80
N SER A 75 -20.52 -13.72 4.64
CA SER A 75 -21.85 -14.33 4.56
C SER A 75 -21.82 -15.81 4.97
N ASP A 76 -22.92 -16.30 5.56
CA ASP A 76 -22.96 -17.64 6.16
C ASP A 76 -22.99 -18.81 5.15
N ASP A 77 -22.98 -18.54 3.84
CA ASP A 77 -23.06 -19.56 2.78
C ASP A 77 -22.20 -19.20 1.57
N VAL A 78 -20.94 -18.84 1.81
CA VAL A 78 -19.98 -18.51 0.74
C VAL A 78 -19.49 -19.79 0.10
N ALA A 79 -19.71 -19.94 -1.20
CA ALA A 79 -19.18 -21.06 -1.97
C ALA A 79 -17.64 -21.10 -1.91
N ASN A 80 -17.06 -22.29 -1.78
CA ASN A 80 -15.60 -22.48 -1.76
C ASN A 80 -14.88 -21.89 -3.00
N SER A 81 -15.57 -21.79 -4.13
CA SER A 81 -15.04 -21.11 -5.33
C SER A 81 -14.79 -19.62 -5.09
N ILE A 82 -15.67 -18.94 -4.35
CA ILE A 82 -15.53 -17.52 -3.99
C ILE A 82 -14.38 -17.34 -3.00
N ILE A 83 -14.24 -18.26 -2.05
CA ILE A 83 -13.12 -18.28 -1.09
C ILE A 83 -11.78 -18.37 -1.83
N SER A 84 -11.68 -19.27 -2.82
CA SER A 84 -10.47 -19.43 -3.62
C SER A 84 -10.16 -18.20 -4.48
N GLU A 85 -11.15 -17.64 -5.17
CA GLU A 85 -11.02 -16.40 -5.97
C GLU A 85 -10.50 -15.26 -5.11
N VAL A 86 -11.11 -15.06 -3.94
CA VAL A 86 -10.70 -14.01 -2.99
C VAL A 86 -9.28 -14.22 -2.49
N GLY A 87 -8.88 -15.46 -2.22
CA GLY A 87 -7.51 -15.77 -1.82
C GLY A 87 -6.48 -15.38 -2.89
N GLU A 88 -6.78 -15.63 -4.17
CA GLU A 88 -5.92 -15.27 -5.30
C GLU A 88 -5.85 -13.75 -5.50
N ASP A 89 -6.99 -13.05 -5.42
CA ASP A 89 -7.06 -11.59 -5.49
C ASP A 89 -6.23 -10.93 -4.38
N LEU A 90 -6.39 -11.39 -3.14
CA LEU A 90 -5.64 -10.89 -1.98
C LEU A 90 -4.14 -11.20 -2.10
N GLY A 91 -3.78 -12.37 -2.60
CA GLY A 91 -2.38 -12.73 -2.87
C GLY A 91 -1.74 -11.81 -3.92
N THR A 92 -2.50 -11.44 -4.95
CA THR A 92 -2.07 -10.49 -5.99
C THR A 92 -1.87 -9.09 -5.42
N GLU A 93 -2.82 -8.60 -4.62
CA GLU A 93 -2.69 -7.30 -3.95
C GLU A 93 -1.51 -7.26 -2.97
N LEU A 94 -1.24 -8.36 -2.26
CA LEU A 94 -0.05 -8.48 -1.41
C LEU A 94 1.25 -8.36 -2.21
N GLY A 95 1.34 -8.99 -3.39
CA GLY A 95 2.48 -8.81 -4.28
C GLY A 95 2.69 -7.34 -4.65
N ARG A 96 1.61 -6.63 -5.02
CA ARG A 96 1.64 -5.21 -5.37
C ARG A 96 2.04 -4.32 -4.19
N ALA A 97 1.55 -4.60 -2.99
CA ALA A 97 1.94 -3.87 -1.78
C ALA A 97 3.45 -4.02 -1.50
N LEU A 98 3.99 -5.23 -1.61
CA LEU A 98 5.44 -5.46 -1.44
C LEU A 98 6.29 -4.70 -2.46
N GLU A 99 5.87 -4.64 -3.73
CA GLU A 99 6.55 -3.85 -4.76
C GLU A 99 6.48 -2.34 -4.50
N ALA A 100 5.32 -1.85 -4.06
CA ALA A 100 5.11 -0.46 -3.69
C ALA A 100 6.04 -0.07 -2.52
N LYS A 101 6.11 -0.91 -1.49
CA LYS A 101 7.02 -0.73 -0.34
C LYS A 101 8.49 -0.64 -0.76
N ILE A 102 8.95 -1.54 -1.63
CA ILE A 102 10.33 -1.48 -2.16
C ILE A 102 10.58 -0.15 -2.89
N SER A 103 9.60 0.31 -3.65
CA SER A 103 9.68 1.57 -4.41
C SER A 103 9.73 2.79 -3.49
N VAL A 104 8.87 2.85 -2.47
CA VAL A 104 8.85 3.91 -1.45
C VAL A 104 10.20 3.98 -0.73
N ARG A 105 10.71 2.86 -0.25
CA ARG A 105 12.03 2.81 0.42
C ARG A 105 13.15 3.34 -0.45
N ARG A 106 13.18 2.97 -1.73
CA ARG A 106 14.18 3.48 -2.67
C ARG A 106 14.09 5.00 -2.86
N ILE A 107 12.88 5.56 -2.89
CA ILE A 107 12.69 7.02 -2.97
C ILE A 107 13.23 7.67 -1.70
N ILE A 108 12.87 7.16 -0.52
CA ILE A 108 13.32 7.70 0.77
C ILE A 108 14.84 7.65 0.90
N SER A 109 15.48 6.52 0.59
CA SER A 109 16.94 6.41 0.67
C SER A 109 17.63 7.46 -0.21
N ARG A 110 17.13 7.70 -1.43
CA ARG A 110 17.65 8.76 -2.30
C ARG A 110 17.43 10.16 -1.74
N LEU A 111 16.29 10.41 -1.10
CA LEU A 111 16.03 11.71 -0.46
C LEU A 111 16.93 11.94 0.74
N GLN A 112 17.22 10.89 1.52
CA GLN A 112 18.16 10.95 2.65
C GLN A 112 19.59 11.23 2.20
N GLU A 113 20.01 10.75 1.02
CA GLU A 113 21.32 11.08 0.42
C GLU A 113 21.45 12.55 -0.04
N LEU A 114 20.32 13.26 -0.19
CA LEU A 114 20.29 14.66 -0.61
C LEU A 114 20.27 15.66 0.58
N GLN A 115 20.18 15.17 1.81
CA GLN A 115 20.31 15.96 3.04
C GLN A 115 21.78 16.11 3.44
#